data_AF-A0A2R9SQ15-F1
#
_entry.id   AF-A0A2R9SQ15-F1
#
_cell.length_a   1.000
_cell.length_b   1.000
_cell.length_c   1.000
_cell.angle_alpha   90.00
_cell.angle_beta   90.00
_cell.angle_gamma   90.00
#
_symmetry.space_group_name_H-M   'P 1'
#
loop_
_entity.id
_entity.type
_entity.pdbx_description
1 polymer ?
#
loop_
_entity_poly.entity_id
_entity_poly.type
_entity_poly.pdbx_seq_one_letter_code
_entity_poly.pdbx_strand_id
1 'polypeptide(L)'
;MKELLEEPKGTTYKDLLEVAFSTCDEFLLVKRDQLDLNKNAKQWIEEIKPHIKEIRRQDAWPGTTLLGHYADVYYFNCNQELKEVLIRKTERLYQWLQPELLEDICFYKNGKEWLATVAHEQIGVIMTEDENEIEKIRGIKGIKMS
;
A
#
# COMPACT_ATOMS: atom_id res chain seq x y z
N MET A 1 10.08 14.04 2.52
CA MET A 1 8.81 13.41 2.07
C MET A 1 8.29 14.15 0.85
N LYS A 2 7.66 13.46 -0.10
CA LYS A 2 7.10 14.02 -1.34
C LYS A 2 5.67 13.52 -1.49
N GLU A 3 4.70 14.41 -1.50
CA GLU A 3 3.27 14.06 -1.54
C GLU A 3 2.83 13.80 -2.98
N LEU A 4 2.04 12.77 -3.21
CA LEU A 4 1.37 12.51 -4.48
C LEU A 4 0.22 13.50 -4.66
N LEU A 5 0.38 14.45 -5.58
CA LEU A 5 -0.59 15.54 -5.80
C LEU A 5 -1.86 15.08 -6.53
N GLU A 6 -1.79 13.93 -7.21
CA GLU A 6 -2.91 13.28 -7.87
C GLU A 6 -2.83 11.77 -7.60
N GLU A 7 -3.99 11.13 -7.43
CA GLU A 7 -4.06 9.68 -7.23
C GLU A 7 -3.49 8.93 -8.45
N PRO A 8 -2.49 8.06 -8.28
CA PRO A 8 -2.06 7.14 -9.32
C PRO A 8 -3.18 6.17 -9.70
N LYS A 9 -3.50 6.06 -10.99
CA LYS A 9 -4.56 5.21 -11.55
C LYS A 9 -4.12 4.49 -12.82
N GLY A 10 -4.76 3.37 -13.14
CA GLY A 10 -4.53 2.61 -14.36
C GLY A 10 -3.06 2.25 -14.52
N THR A 11 -2.46 2.62 -15.65
CA THR A 11 -1.03 2.37 -15.94
C THR A 11 -0.10 3.08 -14.95
N THR A 12 -0.43 4.30 -14.52
CA THR A 12 0.39 5.06 -13.56
C THR A 12 0.48 4.34 -12.20
N TYR A 13 -0.62 3.74 -11.75
CA TYR A 13 -0.62 2.91 -10.54
C TYR A 13 0.20 1.62 -10.72
N LYS A 14 0.06 0.95 -11.87
CA LYS A 14 0.83 -0.27 -12.18
C LYS A 14 2.33 0.01 -12.21
N ASP A 15 2.74 1.11 -12.84
CA ASP A 15 4.14 1.54 -12.90
C ASP A 15 4.68 1.93 -11.51
N LEU A 16 3.85 2.57 -10.66
CA LEU A 16 4.23 2.85 -9.28
C LEU A 16 4.46 1.56 -8.47
N LEU A 17 3.59 0.57 -8.62
CA LEU A 17 3.80 -0.75 -8.01
C LEU A 17 5.06 -1.43 -8.55
N GLU A 18 5.36 -1.31 -9.83
CA GLU A 18 6.60 -1.87 -10.41
C GLU A 18 7.84 -1.29 -9.73
N VAL A 19 7.88 0.04 -9.56
CA VAL A 19 8.98 0.70 -8.83
C VAL A 19 9.00 0.28 -7.37
N ALA A 20 7.85 0.26 -6.69
CA ALA A 20 7.77 -0.13 -5.28
C ALA A 20 8.29 -1.56 -5.05
N PHE A 21 7.82 -2.55 -5.82
CA PHE A 21 8.22 -3.96 -5.69
C PHE A 21 9.66 -4.23 -6.10
N SER A 22 10.26 -3.42 -6.98
CA SER A 22 11.68 -3.53 -7.35
C SER A 22 12.62 -2.81 -6.39
N THR A 23 12.08 -1.97 -5.50
CA THR A 23 12.86 -1.11 -4.59
C THR A 23 12.73 -1.51 -3.13
N CYS A 24 11.56 -1.98 -2.72
CA CYS A 24 11.18 -2.26 -1.34
C CYS A 24 11.32 -3.75 -1.00
N ASP A 25 11.50 -4.04 0.28
CA ASP A 25 11.60 -5.40 0.80
C ASP A 25 10.23 -5.93 1.24
N GLU A 26 9.40 -5.03 1.78
CA GLU A 26 8.13 -5.37 2.42
C GLU A 26 7.04 -4.36 2.08
N PHE A 27 5.79 -4.80 2.18
CA PHE A 27 4.63 -3.92 2.22
C PHE A 27 3.61 -4.41 3.23
N LEU A 28 2.68 -3.53 3.59
CA LEU A 28 1.56 -3.84 4.47
C LEU A 28 0.21 -3.45 3.88
N LEU A 29 -0.82 -4.07 4.42
CA LEU A 29 -2.24 -3.75 4.23
C LEU A 29 -2.97 -3.90 5.56
N VAL A 30 -4.05 -3.16 5.76
CA VAL A 30 -4.67 -3.01 7.09
C VAL A 30 -6.12 -3.47 7.11
N LYS A 31 -6.52 -4.19 8.16
CA LYS A 31 -7.92 -4.47 8.49
C LYS A 31 -8.28 -3.84 9.82
N ARG A 32 -9.03 -2.74 9.80
CA ARG A 32 -9.57 -2.09 11.01
C ARG A 32 -10.72 -2.91 11.58
N ASP A 33 -10.83 -2.94 12.91
CA ASP A 33 -11.91 -3.68 13.59
C ASP A 33 -13.29 -3.08 13.40
N GLN A 34 -13.33 -1.76 13.29
CA GLN A 34 -14.57 -0.98 13.29
C GLN A 34 -15.39 -1.19 12.01
N LEU A 35 -14.76 -1.72 10.97
CA LEU A 35 -15.34 -1.93 9.66
C LEU A 35 -15.24 -3.43 9.34
N ASP A 36 -16.36 -4.03 8.93
CA ASP A 36 -16.32 -5.40 8.41
C ASP A 36 -15.90 -5.39 6.94
N LEU A 37 -15.31 -6.48 6.50
CA LEU A 37 -14.99 -6.71 5.10
C LEU A 37 -16.18 -7.33 4.37
N ASN A 38 -16.39 -6.92 3.12
CA ASN A 38 -17.39 -7.57 2.29
C ASN A 38 -16.94 -9.00 1.89
N LYS A 39 -17.88 -9.78 1.33
CA LYS A 39 -17.61 -11.18 0.95
C LYS A 39 -16.44 -11.32 -0.03
N ASN A 40 -16.32 -10.42 -1.00
CA ASN A 40 -15.27 -10.47 -2.03
C ASN A 40 -13.89 -10.15 -1.44
N ALA A 41 -13.82 -9.24 -0.47
CA ALA A 41 -12.60 -8.92 0.25
C ALA A 41 -12.16 -10.10 1.15
N LYS A 42 -13.10 -10.71 1.87
CA LYS A 42 -12.85 -11.92 2.68
C LYS A 42 -12.30 -13.08 1.83
N GLN A 43 -12.89 -13.33 0.66
CA GLN A 43 -12.40 -14.35 -0.27
C GLN A 43 -10.99 -14.05 -0.78
N TRP A 44 -10.70 -12.78 -1.06
CA TRP A 44 -9.37 -12.37 -1.52
C TRP A 44 -8.29 -12.47 -0.43
N ILE A 45 -8.64 -12.25 0.84
CA ILE A 45 -7.71 -12.51 1.95
C ILE A 45 -7.31 -13.98 1.99
N GLU A 46 -8.23 -14.90 1.74
CA GLU A 46 -7.88 -16.33 1.66
C GLU A 46 -6.99 -16.65 0.45
N GLU A 47 -7.12 -15.92 -0.67
CA GLU A 47 -6.23 -16.03 -1.84
C GLU A 47 -4.79 -15.61 -1.51
N ILE A 48 -4.60 -14.47 -0.84
CA ILE A 48 -3.26 -13.96 -0.51
C ILE A 48 -2.66 -14.58 0.74
N LYS A 49 -3.42 -15.38 1.49
CA LYS A 49 -3.02 -16.00 2.75
C LYS A 49 -1.68 -16.73 2.71
N PRO A 50 -1.33 -17.48 1.65
CA PRO A 50 -0.03 -18.14 1.55
C PRO A 50 1.17 -17.16 1.50
N HIS A 51 0.93 -15.90 1.14
CA HIS A 51 1.98 -14.88 1.05
C HIS A 51 2.09 -14.00 2.31
N ILE A 52 1.17 -14.11 3.26
CA ILE A 52 1.21 -13.35 4.51
C ILE A 52 2.44 -13.80 5.30
N LYS A 53 3.37 -12.86 5.53
CA LYS A 53 4.55 -13.09 6.37
C LYS A 53 4.14 -13.17 7.84
N GLU A 54 3.36 -12.20 8.29
CA GLU A 54 2.83 -12.12 9.65
C GLU A 54 1.64 -11.16 9.70
N ILE A 55 0.84 -11.29 10.76
CA ILE A 55 -0.24 -10.36 11.08
C ILE A 55 0.05 -9.82 12.47
N ARG A 56 0.09 -8.50 12.60
CA ARG A 56 0.31 -7.83 13.89
C ARG A 56 -0.91 -7.05 14.29
N ARG A 57 -1.29 -7.19 15.56
CA ARG A 57 -2.33 -6.39 16.19
C ARG A 57 -1.74 -5.05 16.60
N GLN A 58 -2.16 -3.97 15.95
CA GLN A 58 -1.55 -2.65 16.12
C GLN A 58 -2.60 -1.54 16.10
N ASP A 59 -2.28 -0.40 16.68
CA ASP A 59 -3.06 0.84 16.65
C ASP A 59 -2.39 1.92 15.79
N ALA A 60 -1.21 1.65 15.22
CA ALA A 60 -0.52 2.58 14.33
C ALA A 60 0.16 1.86 13.15
N TRP A 61 0.23 2.55 12.02
CA TRP A 61 0.97 2.21 10.81
C TRP A 61 1.32 3.52 10.06
N PRO A 62 2.10 3.49 8.97
CA PRO A 62 2.54 4.71 8.30
C PRO A 62 1.35 5.59 7.91
N GLY A 63 1.32 6.82 8.42
CA GLY A 63 0.26 7.80 8.15
C GLY A 63 -0.95 7.75 9.09
N THR A 64 -1.16 6.68 9.85
CA THR A 64 -2.38 6.52 10.67
C THR A 64 -2.08 6.05 12.09
N THR A 65 -2.71 6.68 13.08
CA THR A 65 -2.77 6.20 14.47
C THR A 65 -4.21 6.24 14.96
N LEU A 66 -4.71 5.10 15.40
CA LEU A 66 -6.04 4.93 15.95
C LEU A 66 -6.06 5.35 17.43
N LEU A 67 -7.14 6.00 17.85
CA LEU A 67 -7.35 6.36 19.25
C LEU A 67 -8.33 5.38 19.89
N GLY A 68 -7.82 4.49 20.76
CA GLY A 68 -8.64 3.54 21.52
C GLY A 68 -9.16 2.35 20.72
N HIS A 69 -8.60 2.08 19.54
CA HIS A 69 -8.98 0.98 18.66
C HIS A 69 -7.74 0.30 18.08
N TYR A 70 -7.93 -0.90 17.55
CA TYR A 70 -6.86 -1.68 16.93
C TYR A 70 -7.25 -2.08 15.51
N ALA A 71 -6.25 -2.54 14.78
CA ALA A 71 -6.35 -3.13 13.47
C ALA A 71 -5.43 -4.36 13.41
N ASP A 72 -5.78 -5.27 12.50
CA ASP A 72 -4.88 -6.33 12.07
C ASP A 72 -4.08 -5.80 10.87
N VAL A 73 -2.77 -5.67 11.04
CA VAL A 73 -1.86 -5.21 9.99
C VAL A 73 -1.15 -6.41 9.40
N TYR A 74 -1.38 -6.63 8.11
CA TYR A 74 -0.87 -7.76 7.33
C TYR A 74 0.44 -7.34 6.69
N TYR A 75 1.53 -8.03 7.01
CA TYR A 75 2.85 -7.80 6.42
C TYR A 75 3.17 -8.85 5.37
N PHE A 76 3.80 -8.42 4.29
CA PHE A 76 4.16 -9.25 3.14
C PHE A 76 5.58 -8.91 2.68
N ASN A 77 6.31 -9.91 2.18
CA ASN A 77 7.54 -9.66 1.43
C ASN A 77 7.19 -9.25 -0.01
N CYS A 78 7.86 -8.23 -0.53
CA CYS A 78 7.76 -7.87 -1.94
C CYS A 78 8.27 -9.02 -2.82
N ASN A 79 7.42 -9.50 -3.72
CA ASN A 79 7.76 -10.53 -4.70
C ASN A 79 6.89 -10.40 -5.96
N GLN A 80 7.37 -10.97 -7.07
CA GLN A 80 6.74 -10.84 -8.38
C GLN A 80 5.31 -11.41 -8.44
N GLU A 81 5.08 -12.58 -7.83
CA GLU A 81 3.77 -13.23 -7.84
C GLU A 81 2.72 -12.37 -7.15
N LEU A 82 3.05 -11.84 -5.97
CA LEU A 82 2.14 -11.01 -5.19
C LEU A 82 1.88 -9.66 -5.87
N LYS A 83 2.87 -9.05 -6.54
CA LYS A 83 2.67 -7.85 -7.37
C LYS A 83 1.56 -8.06 -8.40
N GLU A 84 1.60 -9.18 -9.11
CA GLU A 84 0.59 -9.51 -10.12
C GLU A 84 -0.79 -9.71 -9.51
N VAL A 85 -0.88 -10.32 -8.32
CA VAL A 85 -2.13 -10.42 -7.57
C VAL A 85 -2.69 -9.03 -7.22
N LEU A 86 -1.85 -8.11 -6.73
CA LEU A 86 -2.27 -6.74 -6.39
C LEU A 86 -2.74 -5.95 -7.62
N ILE A 87 -2.01 -6.03 -8.73
CA ILE A 87 -2.35 -5.35 -10.00
C ILE A 87 -3.69 -5.84 -10.56
N ARG A 88 -4.01 -7.13 -10.40
CA ARG A 88 -5.33 -7.67 -10.81
C ARG A 88 -6.45 -7.25 -9.88
N LYS A 89 -6.15 -6.91 -8.62
CA LYS A 89 -7.18 -6.63 -7.62
C LYS A 89 -7.77 -5.23 -7.73
N THR A 90 -6.94 -4.24 -8.01
CA THR A 90 -7.34 -2.84 -8.12
C THR A 90 -6.44 -2.11 -9.11
N GLU A 91 -6.94 -1.03 -9.69
CA GLU A 91 -6.19 -0.20 -10.63
C GLU A 91 -5.87 1.19 -10.07
N ARG A 92 -6.13 1.45 -8.79
CA ARG A 92 -5.95 2.78 -8.21
C ARG A 92 -5.37 2.70 -6.80
N LEU A 93 -4.50 3.65 -6.48
CA LEU A 93 -3.78 3.66 -5.20
C LEU A 93 -4.73 3.79 -3.99
N TYR A 94 -5.73 4.67 -4.07
CA TYR A 94 -6.63 4.92 -2.94
C TYR A 94 -7.87 4.04 -2.94
N GLN A 95 -7.89 2.97 -3.75
CA GLN A 95 -8.94 1.95 -3.71
C GLN A 95 -8.69 0.87 -2.65
N TRP A 96 -7.48 0.80 -2.07
CA TRP A 96 -7.21 0.00 -0.88
C TRP A 96 -7.95 0.59 0.31
N LEU A 97 -9.24 0.25 0.43
CA LEU A 97 -10.17 0.84 1.39
C LEU A 97 -11.25 -0.18 1.76
N GLN A 98 -11.62 -0.24 3.04
CA GLN A 98 -12.72 -1.09 3.51
C GLN A 98 -14.07 -0.45 3.20
N PRO A 99 -15.13 -1.26 2.94
CA PRO A 99 -15.20 -2.72 3.08
C PRO A 99 -14.75 -3.54 1.85
N GLU A 100 -14.37 -2.90 0.74
CA GLU A 100 -14.07 -3.56 -0.53
C GLU A 100 -12.72 -4.28 -0.56
N LEU A 101 -11.73 -3.75 0.14
CA LEU A 101 -10.36 -4.26 0.24
C LEU A 101 -9.83 -4.07 1.67
N LEU A 102 -8.63 -4.58 1.93
CA LEU A 102 -7.81 -4.07 3.03
C LEU A 102 -7.40 -2.61 2.75
N GLU A 103 -7.16 -1.83 3.81
CA GLU A 103 -6.81 -0.42 3.71
C GLU A 103 -5.30 -0.17 3.59
N ASP A 104 -4.95 1.05 3.17
CA ASP A 104 -3.65 1.70 3.37
C ASP A 104 -2.43 0.86 2.92
N ILE A 105 -2.30 0.62 1.60
CA ILE A 105 -1.10 -0.01 1.08
C ILE A 105 0.13 0.85 1.36
N CYS A 106 1.07 0.34 2.16
CA CYS A 106 2.31 1.03 2.51
C CYS A 106 3.52 0.13 2.26
N PHE A 107 4.64 0.71 1.83
CA PHE A 107 5.86 -0.04 1.49
C PHE A 107 7.03 0.36 2.39
N TYR A 108 7.94 -0.58 2.61
CA TYR A 108 9.16 -0.41 3.40
C TYR A 108 10.40 -0.86 2.62
N LYS A 109 11.47 -0.08 2.73
CA LYS A 109 12.81 -0.41 2.28
C LYS A 109 13.77 -0.39 3.46
N ASN A 110 14.46 -1.50 3.72
CA ASN A 110 15.38 -1.70 4.83
C ASN A 110 14.76 -1.31 6.19
N GLY A 111 13.49 -1.69 6.40
CA GLY A 111 12.73 -1.37 7.61
C GLY A 111 12.30 0.09 7.76
N LYS A 112 12.55 0.95 6.76
CA LYS A 112 12.09 2.34 6.72
C LYS A 112 10.93 2.50 5.75
N GLU A 113 9.97 3.34 6.11
CA GLU A 113 8.84 3.68 5.25
C GLU A 113 9.35 4.25 3.92
N TRP A 114 8.77 3.77 2.82
CA TRP A 114 9.09 4.21 1.46
C TRP A 114 7.87 4.85 0.79
N LEU A 115 6.70 4.23 0.95
CA LEU A 115 5.40 4.80 0.58
C LEU A 115 4.46 4.63 1.78
N ALA A 116 3.88 5.73 2.24
CA ALA A 116 2.79 5.74 3.20
C ALA A 116 1.51 6.17 2.49
N THR A 117 0.37 5.53 2.79
CA THR A 117 -0.94 5.94 2.28
C THR A 117 -1.97 6.01 3.38
N VAL A 118 -2.90 6.95 3.24
CA VAL A 118 -4.13 7.05 4.03
C VAL A 118 -5.27 7.12 3.02
N ALA A 119 -5.80 5.96 2.64
CA ALA A 119 -6.65 5.81 1.47
C ALA A 119 -7.97 6.56 1.60
N HIS A 120 -8.56 6.60 2.81
CA HIS A 120 -9.79 7.35 3.06
C HIS A 120 -9.61 8.87 2.93
N GLU A 121 -8.38 9.37 3.15
CA GLU A 121 -8.03 10.78 3.01
C GLU A 121 -7.44 11.09 1.63
N GLN A 122 -7.23 10.07 0.79
CA GLN A 122 -6.57 10.18 -0.51
C GLN A 122 -5.17 10.79 -0.42
N ILE A 123 -4.45 10.46 0.66
CA ILE A 123 -3.08 10.90 0.89
C ILE A 123 -2.12 9.77 0.55
N GLY A 124 -1.07 10.11 -0.19
CA GLY A 124 0.03 9.21 -0.50
C GLY A 124 1.34 9.97 -0.47
N VAL A 125 2.34 9.44 0.23
CA VAL A 125 3.60 10.13 0.47
C VAL A 125 4.78 9.21 0.21
N ILE A 126 5.69 9.64 -0.66
CA ILE A 126 6.98 9.02 -0.90
C ILE A 126 8.00 9.53 0.12
N MET A 127 8.61 8.61 0.86
CA MET A 127 9.45 8.89 2.03
C MET A 127 10.95 8.72 1.75
N THR A 128 11.35 8.38 0.52
CA THR A 128 12.76 8.23 0.15
C THR A 128 13.49 9.56 -0.06
N GLU A 129 14.78 9.55 0.25
CA GLU A 129 15.75 10.62 -0.05
C GLU A 129 16.76 10.20 -1.13
N ASP A 130 16.68 8.98 -1.65
CA ASP A 130 17.52 8.54 -2.77
C ASP A 130 17.06 9.21 -4.07
N GLU A 131 17.92 10.07 -4.63
CA GLU A 131 17.61 10.82 -5.85
C GLU A 131 17.32 9.90 -7.04
N ASN A 132 17.96 8.73 -7.16
CA ASN A 132 17.68 7.81 -8.26
C ASN A 132 16.27 7.22 -8.15
N GLU A 133 15.80 6.95 -6.93
CA GLU A 133 14.43 6.48 -6.70
C GLU A 133 13.42 7.58 -6.99
N ILE A 134 13.70 8.81 -6.55
CA ILE A 134 12.86 9.97 -6.81
C ILE A 134 12.74 10.22 -8.32
N GLU A 135 13.86 10.16 -9.06
CA GLU A 135 13.87 10.30 -10.52
C GLU A 135 13.09 9.18 -11.21
N LYS A 136 13.23 7.93 -10.77
CA LYS A 136 12.42 6.80 -11.29
C LYS A 136 10.93 7.05 -11.12
N ILE A 137 10.51 7.50 -9.92
CA ILE A 137 9.09 7.78 -9.64
C ILE A 137 8.61 8.98 -10.47
N ARG A 138 9.38 10.07 -10.55
CA ARG A 138 9.06 11.23 -11.40
C ARG A 138 9.01 10.88 -12.89
N GLY A 139 9.74 9.85 -13.31
CA GLY A 139 9.71 9.31 -14.66
C GLY A 139 8.42 8.57 -15.02
N ILE A 140 7.60 8.19 -14.03
CA ILE A 140 6.32 7.54 -14.27
C ILE A 140 5.34 8.55 -14.87
N LYS A 141 4.82 8.21 -16.05
CA LYS A 141 3.83 9.05 -16.73
C LYS A 141 2.58 9.21 -15.87
N GLY A 142 2.24 10.47 -15.57
CA GLY A 142 1.05 10.85 -14.80
C GLY A 142 1.27 10.98 -13.30
N ILE A 143 2.46 10.65 -12.77
CA ILE A 143 2.80 11.02 -11.39
C ILE A 143 3.10 12.51 -11.31
N LYS A 144 2.56 13.14 -10.26
CA LYS A 144 2.91 14.50 -9.82
C LYS A 144 3.21 14.46 -8.33
N MET A 145 4.36 15.02 -7.94
CA MET A 145 4.80 15.07 -6.55
C MET A 145 5.26 16.47 -6.17
N SER A 146 5.20 16.79 -4.87
CA SER A 146 5.77 18.03 -4.31
C SER A 146 7.31 18.12 -4.37
#